data_AF-A0A7S1RCA9-F1
#
_entry.id   AF-A0A7S1RCA9-F1
#
_cell.length_a   1.000
_cell.length_b   1.000
_cell.length_c   1.000
_cell.angle_alpha   90.00
_cell.angle_beta   90.00
_cell.angle_gamma   90.00
#
_symmetry.space_group_name_H-M   'P 1'
#
loop_
_entity.id
_entity.type
_entity.pdbx_description
1 polymer ?
#
loop_
_entity_poly.entity_id
_entity_poly.type
_entity_poly.pdbx_seq_one_letter_code
_entity_poly.pdbx_strand_id
1 'polypeptide(L)'
;KGARAVGLQEAYVERLTKVPTYSPSEDTLRARQALPPPTSLPGITVDELRERSDNGDHAHVSVLGYVLRLPRSKVFFGSHKGRDITARQLRQFRGLPLDDGDDMGRPPFPPQADILPDELEF
;
A
#
# COMPACT_ATOMS: atom_id res chain seq x y z
N LYS A 1 -3.84 -5.25 -16.87
CA LYS A 1 -4.62 -6.50 -16.67
C LYS A 1 -5.73 -6.16 -15.68
N GLY A 2 -7.01 -6.36 -16.01
CA GLY A 2 -8.12 -5.79 -15.22
C GLY A 2 -9.48 -6.28 -15.73
N ALA A 3 -10.56 -5.53 -15.50
CA ALA A 3 -11.94 -5.93 -15.80
C ALA A 3 -12.17 -6.54 -17.21
N ARG A 4 -11.48 -6.01 -18.22
CA ARG A 4 -11.52 -6.52 -19.61
C ARG A 4 -10.86 -7.88 -19.79
N ALA A 5 -9.81 -8.19 -19.01
CA ALA A 5 -9.08 -9.45 -19.10
C ALA A 5 -9.82 -10.63 -18.47
N VAL A 6 -10.83 -10.36 -17.61
CA VAL A 6 -11.68 -11.38 -16.96
C VAL A 6 -13.07 -11.48 -17.60
N GLY A 7 -13.29 -10.82 -18.75
CA GLY A 7 -14.54 -10.90 -19.48
C GLY A 7 -15.75 -10.24 -18.79
N LEU A 8 -15.52 -9.19 -17.98
CA LEU A 8 -16.64 -8.42 -17.43
C LEU A 8 -17.44 -7.75 -18.56
N GLN A 9 -18.76 -7.62 -18.34
CA GLN A 9 -19.68 -7.04 -19.32
C GLN A 9 -19.21 -5.66 -19.79
N GLU A 10 -19.18 -5.42 -21.10
CA GLU A 10 -18.62 -4.19 -21.67
C GLU A 10 -19.32 -2.92 -21.14
N ALA A 11 -20.64 -2.98 -20.94
CA ALA A 11 -21.41 -1.89 -20.35
C ALA A 11 -20.96 -1.54 -18.91
N TYR A 12 -20.50 -2.53 -18.14
CA TYR A 12 -19.93 -2.30 -16.80
C TYR A 12 -18.56 -1.63 -16.90
N VAL A 13 -17.74 -2.02 -17.87
CA VAL A 13 -16.43 -1.41 -18.12
C VAL A 13 -16.57 0.05 -18.55
N GLU A 14 -17.47 0.36 -19.50
CA GLU A 14 -17.74 1.74 -19.91
C GLU A 14 -18.28 2.62 -18.79
N ARG A 15 -19.00 2.04 -17.83
CA ARG A 15 -19.44 2.77 -16.64
C ARG A 15 -18.25 3.10 -15.75
N LEU A 16 -17.37 2.13 -15.50
CA LEU A 16 -16.18 2.32 -14.65
C LEU A 16 -15.25 3.41 -15.18
N THR A 17 -15.06 3.52 -16.50
CA THR A 17 -14.20 4.55 -17.10
C THR A 17 -14.74 5.97 -16.95
N LYS A 18 -16.05 6.12 -16.72
CA LYS A 18 -16.70 7.42 -16.48
C LYS A 18 -16.75 7.82 -15.00
N VAL A 19 -16.36 6.92 -14.09
CA VAL A 19 -16.32 7.23 -12.66
C VAL A 19 -15.15 8.19 -12.40
N PRO A 20 -15.38 9.34 -11.75
CA PRO A 20 -14.30 10.23 -11.34
C PRO A 20 -13.31 9.46 -10.47
N THR A 21 -12.06 9.38 -10.91
CA THR A 21 -10.97 8.84 -10.12
C THR A 21 -10.37 9.93 -9.24
N TYR A 22 -9.68 9.53 -8.19
CA TYR A 22 -8.90 10.46 -7.38
C TYR A 22 -7.87 11.17 -8.25
N SER A 23 -7.78 12.49 -8.10
CA SER A 23 -6.69 13.33 -8.60
C SER A 23 -6.21 14.20 -7.44
N PRO A 24 -4.90 14.23 -7.13
CA PRO A 24 -4.41 15.03 -6.02
C PRO A 24 -4.61 16.53 -6.29
N SER A 25 -4.92 17.28 -5.24
CA SER A 25 -4.89 18.74 -5.30
C SER A 25 -3.45 19.27 -5.25
N GLU A 26 -3.24 20.53 -5.65
CA GLU A 26 -1.94 21.19 -5.48
C GLU A 26 -1.45 21.20 -4.03
N ASP A 27 -2.38 21.37 -3.07
CA ASP A 27 -2.06 21.28 -1.64
C ASP A 27 -1.54 19.90 -1.26
N THR A 28 -2.12 18.84 -1.81
CA THR A 28 -1.66 17.47 -1.59
C THR A 28 -0.25 17.27 -2.16
N LEU A 29 0.00 17.78 -3.37
CA LEU A 29 1.33 17.70 -4.00
C LEU A 29 2.39 18.46 -3.19
N ARG A 30 2.07 19.66 -2.68
CA ARG A 30 2.97 20.42 -1.80
C ARG A 30 3.24 19.70 -0.48
N ALA A 31 2.21 19.14 0.14
CA ALA A 31 2.38 18.36 1.36
C ALA A 31 3.30 17.14 1.16
N ARG A 32 3.20 16.47 0.00
CA ARG A 32 4.09 15.36 -0.38
C ARG A 32 5.54 15.80 -0.50
N GLN A 33 5.80 16.93 -1.17
CA GLN A 33 7.15 17.48 -1.33
C GLN A 33 7.80 17.89 0.00
N ALA A 34 7.00 18.21 1.01
CA ALA A 34 7.48 18.55 2.35
C ALA A 34 7.86 17.31 3.20
N LEU A 35 7.58 16.10 2.73
CA LEU A 35 7.94 14.88 3.46
C LEU A 35 9.46 14.63 3.40
N PRO A 36 10.07 14.14 4.49
CA PRO A 36 11.47 13.77 4.48
C PRO A 36 11.71 12.62 3.49
N PRO A 37 12.83 12.63 2.73
CA PRO A 37 13.15 11.53 1.84
C PRO A 37 13.33 10.22 2.64
N PRO A 38 12.93 9.05 2.13
CA PRO A 38 13.05 7.78 2.84
C PRO A 38 14.46 7.50 3.38
N THR A 39 15.48 7.90 2.61
CA THR A 39 16.90 7.74 2.95
C THR A 39 17.36 8.61 4.12
N SER A 40 16.57 9.60 4.53
CA SER A 40 16.85 10.46 5.69
C SER A 40 16.22 9.95 7.00
N LEU A 41 15.33 8.95 6.90
CA LEU A 41 14.65 8.38 8.05
C LEU A 41 15.42 7.17 8.59
N PRO A 42 15.34 6.88 9.90
CA PRO A 42 15.94 5.68 10.46
C PRO A 42 15.27 4.43 9.86
N GLY A 43 16.08 3.52 9.36
CA GLY A 43 15.63 2.21 8.89
C GLY A 43 15.20 1.32 10.05
N ILE A 44 14.28 0.40 9.76
CA ILE A 44 13.87 -0.68 10.66
C ILE A 44 13.82 -1.97 9.85
N THR A 45 14.26 -3.07 10.46
CA THR A 45 14.21 -4.40 9.86
C THR A 45 12.80 -5.00 9.94
N VAL A 46 12.54 -6.02 9.13
CA VAL A 46 11.27 -6.77 9.17
C VAL A 46 11.03 -7.42 10.53
N ASP A 47 12.08 -7.89 11.20
CA ASP A 47 11.94 -8.53 12.52
C ASP A 47 11.63 -7.50 13.61
N GLU A 48 12.31 -6.34 13.62
CA GLU A 48 11.98 -5.24 14.54
C GLU A 48 10.57 -4.68 14.29
N LEU A 49 10.08 -4.68 13.04
CA LEU A 49 8.71 -4.31 12.72
C LEU A 49 7.72 -5.35 13.29
N ARG A 50 8.04 -6.64 13.17
CA ARG A 50 7.21 -7.74 13.70
C ARG A 50 7.08 -7.66 15.22
N GLU A 51 8.15 -7.37 15.93
CA GLU A 51 8.15 -7.18 17.39
C GLU A 51 7.21 -6.05 17.84
N ARG A 52 6.86 -5.13 16.94
CA ARG A 52 5.94 -4.01 17.20
C ARG A 52 4.47 -4.34 16.91
N SER A 53 4.11 -5.59 16.58
CA SER A 53 2.71 -6.00 16.32
C SER A 53 1.80 -5.76 17.54
N ASP A 54 2.34 -5.96 18.74
CA ASP A 54 1.57 -5.98 19.99
C ASP A 54 2.02 -4.95 21.03
N ASN A 55 2.83 -3.97 20.62
CA ASN A 55 3.32 -2.93 21.52
C ASN A 55 2.33 -1.78 21.72
N GLY A 56 1.58 -1.86 22.83
CA GLY A 56 0.84 -0.73 23.42
C GLY A 56 -0.35 -0.25 22.58
N ASP A 57 -0.62 1.05 22.63
CA ASP A 57 -1.83 1.67 22.02
C ASP A 57 -1.73 1.90 20.50
N HIS A 58 -0.57 1.61 19.90
CA HIS A 58 -0.30 1.87 18.49
C HIS A 58 -0.02 0.59 17.73
N ALA A 59 -0.39 0.59 16.45
CA ALA A 59 -0.02 -0.41 15.48
C ALA A 59 1.02 0.20 14.53
N HIS A 60 2.00 -0.62 14.16
CA HIS A 60 3.01 -0.26 13.17
C HIS A 60 2.77 -1.11 11.93
N VAL A 61 2.75 -0.48 10.77
CA VAL A 61 2.58 -1.15 9.48
C VAL A 61 3.56 -0.50 8.51
N SER A 62 4.26 -1.30 7.72
CA SER A 62 5.10 -0.77 6.65
C SER A 62 4.38 -0.84 5.31
N VAL A 63 4.56 0.17 4.48
CA VAL A 63 4.05 0.22 3.11
C VAL A 63 4.96 1.14 2.29
N LEU A 64 5.36 0.68 1.10
CA LEU A 64 6.21 1.40 0.15
C LEU A 64 7.49 2.00 0.78
N GLY A 65 8.10 1.28 1.73
CA GLY A 65 9.35 1.69 2.39
C GLY A 65 9.17 2.67 3.55
N TYR A 66 7.94 3.08 3.87
CA TYR A 66 7.65 3.86 5.08
C TYR A 66 7.08 2.96 6.18
N VAL A 67 7.25 3.36 7.43
CA VAL A 67 6.59 2.73 8.58
C VAL A 67 5.61 3.72 9.21
N LEU A 68 4.34 3.37 9.12
CA LEU A 68 3.24 4.16 9.66
C LEU A 68 2.94 3.70 11.09
N ARG A 69 2.99 4.66 12.02
CA ARG A 69 2.53 4.48 13.41
C ARG A 69 1.12 5.03 13.53
N LEU A 70 0.15 4.15 13.72
CA LEU A 70 -1.27 4.49 13.77
C LEU A 70 -1.86 4.08 15.14
N PRO A 71 -2.80 4.83 15.71
CA PRO A 71 -3.57 4.37 16.86
C PRO A 71 -4.27 3.04 16.53
N ARG A 72 -4.28 2.06 17.45
CA ARG A 72 -4.91 0.75 17.20
C ARG A 72 -6.39 0.87 16.83
N SER A 73 -7.09 1.87 17.36
CA SER A 73 -8.49 2.17 17.02
C SER A 73 -8.71 2.56 15.55
N LYS A 74 -7.65 2.95 14.83
CA LYS A 74 -7.69 3.30 13.40
C LYS A 74 -7.22 2.17 12.49
N VAL A 75 -6.81 1.03 13.04
CA VAL A 75 -6.34 -0.14 12.27
C VAL A 75 -7.40 -1.24 12.32
N PHE A 76 -8.18 -1.32 11.25
CA PHE A 76 -9.29 -2.28 11.12
C PHE A 76 -8.82 -3.72 10.89
N PHE A 77 -7.68 -3.90 10.22
CA PHE A 77 -7.16 -5.23 9.87
C PHE A 77 -6.03 -5.63 10.81
N GLY A 78 -6.34 -6.50 11.78
CA GLY A 78 -5.35 -7.02 12.73
C GLY A 78 -4.18 -7.75 12.07
N SER A 79 -4.40 -8.34 10.90
CA SER A 79 -3.39 -9.06 10.13
C SER A 79 -2.28 -8.19 9.56
N HIS A 80 -2.43 -6.86 9.51
CA HIS A 80 -1.41 -5.94 8.98
C HIS A 80 -0.39 -5.50 10.03
N LYS A 81 -0.69 -5.70 11.32
CA LYS A 81 0.15 -5.23 12.43
C LYS A 81 1.52 -5.89 12.40
N GLY A 82 2.57 -5.07 12.47
CA GLY A 82 3.95 -5.51 12.46
C GLY A 82 4.39 -6.13 11.13
N ARG A 83 3.73 -5.79 10.02
CA ARG A 83 4.05 -6.30 8.69
C ARG A 83 4.28 -5.19 7.70
N ASP A 84 5.09 -5.50 6.70
CA ASP A 84 5.10 -4.76 5.45
C ASP A 84 3.95 -5.25 4.58
N ILE A 85 3.05 -4.36 4.18
CA ILE A 85 1.89 -4.69 3.34
C ILE A 85 2.06 -4.19 1.90
N THR A 86 3.28 -3.84 1.48
CA THR A 86 3.56 -3.30 0.14
C THR A 86 3.04 -4.21 -0.96
N ALA A 87 3.41 -5.49 -0.96
CA ALA A 87 2.96 -6.42 -2.00
C ALA A 87 1.43 -6.54 -2.01
N ARG A 88 0.83 -6.63 -0.82
CA ARG A 88 -0.62 -6.70 -0.66
C ARG A 88 -1.33 -5.45 -1.21
N GLN A 89 -0.81 -4.27 -0.90
CA GLN A 89 -1.38 -2.99 -1.35
C GLN A 89 -1.27 -2.82 -2.86
N LEU A 90 -0.11 -3.18 -3.45
CA LEU A 90 0.09 -3.15 -4.90
C LEU A 90 -0.84 -4.14 -5.61
N ARG A 91 -1.07 -5.32 -5.05
CA ARG A 91 -2.04 -6.29 -5.60
C ARG A 91 -3.46 -5.72 -5.56
N GLN A 92 -3.83 -5.08 -4.45
CA GLN A 92 -5.13 -4.41 -4.33
C GLN A 92 -5.28 -3.33 -5.39
N PHE A 93 -4.28 -2.47 -5.56
CA PHE A 93 -4.26 -1.42 -6.58
C PHE A 93 -4.38 -2.00 -7.99
N ARG A 94 -3.65 -3.09 -8.29
CA ARG A 94 -3.69 -3.79 -9.58
C ARG A 94 -4.96 -4.61 -9.81
N GLY A 95 -5.89 -4.65 -8.85
CA GLY A 95 -7.11 -5.48 -8.92
C GLY A 95 -6.81 -6.98 -9.00
N LEU A 96 -5.71 -7.43 -8.40
CA LEU A 96 -5.31 -8.83 -8.34
C LEU A 96 -5.89 -9.51 -7.09
N PRO A 97 -6.13 -10.83 -7.14
CA PRO A 97 -6.55 -11.59 -5.96
C PRO A 97 -5.58 -11.35 -4.79
N LEU A 98 -6.13 -11.11 -3.60
CA LEU A 98 -5.36 -10.74 -2.42
C LEU A 98 -4.87 -11.96 -1.64
N ASP A 99 -5.57 -13.09 -1.76
CA ASP A 99 -5.24 -14.34 -1.08
C ASP A 99 -4.18 -15.16 -1.84
N ASP A 100 -4.12 -15.03 -3.17
CA ASP A 100 -3.21 -15.81 -4.03
C ASP A 100 -1.79 -15.22 -4.05
N GLY A 101 -0.98 -15.50 -3.03
CA GLY A 101 0.41 -15.00 -2.95
C GLY A 101 0.54 -13.69 -2.19
N ASP A 102 -0.21 -13.57 -1.08
CA ASP A 102 0.16 -12.71 0.04
C ASP A 102 1.46 -13.24 0.66
N ASP A 103 2.52 -12.42 0.65
CA ASP A 103 3.81 -12.78 1.23
C ASP A 103 3.82 -12.65 2.76
N MET A 104 2.70 -12.22 3.35
CA MET A 104 2.55 -12.01 4.79
C MET A 104 3.59 -11.03 5.35
N GLY A 105 4.01 -10.08 4.52
CA GLY A 105 5.04 -9.08 4.82
C GLY A 105 6.45 -9.64 4.79
N ARG A 106 6.71 -10.63 3.94
CA ARG A 106 8.04 -11.22 3.77
C ARG A 106 8.62 -10.89 2.39
N PRO A 107 9.90 -10.50 2.32
CA PRO A 107 10.56 -10.28 1.04
C PRO A 107 10.73 -11.60 0.23
N PRO A 108 10.92 -11.54 -1.10
CA PRO A 108 11.07 -10.32 -1.88
C PRO A 108 9.73 -9.65 -2.21
N PHE A 109 9.57 -8.41 -1.74
CA PHE A 109 8.56 -7.51 -2.28
C PHE A 109 8.89 -7.24 -3.76
N PRO A 110 7.91 -6.92 -4.62
CA PRO A 110 8.24 -6.42 -5.96
C PRO A 110 9.24 -5.27 -5.79
N PRO A 111 10.41 -5.33 -6.47
CA PRO A 111 11.39 -4.25 -6.43
C PRO A 111 10.71 -2.91 -6.67
N GLN A 112 11.09 -1.84 -5.95
CA GLN A 112 10.57 -0.49 -6.24
C GLN A 112 10.76 -0.11 -7.71
N ALA A 113 11.79 -0.66 -8.37
CA ALA A 113 12.03 -0.50 -9.81
C ALA A 113 10.95 -1.12 -10.71
N ASP A 114 10.17 -2.09 -10.21
CA ASP A 114 9.07 -2.76 -10.90
C ASP A 114 7.69 -2.18 -10.52
N ILE A 115 7.68 -1.15 -9.67
CA ILE A 115 6.50 -0.36 -9.34
C ILE A 115 6.37 0.72 -10.42
N LEU A 116 5.21 0.78 -11.08
CA LEU A 116 4.97 1.80 -12.10
C LEU A 116 4.99 3.20 -11.46
N PRO A 117 5.41 4.26 -12.17
CA PRO A 117 5.38 5.62 -11.63
C PRO A 117 4.01 6.01 -11.04
N ASP A 118 2.93 5.59 -11.69
CA ASP A 118 1.54 5.82 -11.25
C ASP A 118 1.18 5.06 -9.95
N GLU A 119 1.92 4.00 -9.62
CA GLU A 119 1.74 3.21 -8.39
C GLU A 119 2.54 3.77 -7.21
N LEU A 120 3.57 4.57 -7.48
CA LEU A 120 4.31 5.32 -6.44
C LEU A 120 3.51 6.52 -5.93
N GLU A 121 2.44 6.91 -6.63
CA GLU A 121 1.62 8.07 -6.30
C GLU A 121 0.56 7.79 -5.21
N PHE A 122 0.29 6.51 -4.92
CA PHE A 122 -0.78 6.06 -4.02
C PHE A 122 -0.26 5.46 -2.71
#